data_AF-A0A3G8YD22-F1
#
_entry.id   AF-A0A3G8YD22-F1
#
_cell.length_a   1.000
_cell.length_b   1.000
_cell.length_c   1.000
_cell.angle_alpha   90.00
_cell.angle_beta   90.00
_cell.angle_gamma   90.00
#
_symmetry.space_group_name_H-M   'P 1'
#
loop_
_entity.id
_entity.type
_entity.pdbx_description
1 polymer ?
#
loop_
_entity_poly.entity_id
_entity_poly.type
_entity_poly.pdbx_seq_one_letter_code
_entity_poly.pdbx_strand_id
1 'polypeptide(L)'
;MIDISEQIGTPTYFTSKILQQLAKKQLISSGKGKGGGFFLTDEQFENLTIKDIYENFEGKEVFTSCLLGLKQCNGDNPCPIHHLAVAVKEKVLIMFEYKIKDLKDLGSVMQMMGVPSDL
;
A
#
# COMPACT_ATOMS: atom_id res chain seq x y z
N MET A 1 18.44 -3.01 10.06
CA MET A 1 17.85 -1.65 9.87
C MET A 1 18.61 -0.89 8.79
N ILE A 2 19.95 -0.87 8.88
CA ILE A 2 20.84 -0.38 7.83
C ILE A 2 20.48 -1.05 6.49
N ASP A 3 20.30 -2.37 6.51
CA ASP A 3 19.97 -3.19 5.33
C ASP A 3 18.76 -2.65 4.55
N ILE A 4 17.63 -2.39 5.22
CA ILE A 4 16.42 -1.88 4.54
C ILE A 4 16.68 -0.48 3.98
N SER A 5 17.30 0.41 4.76
CA SER A 5 17.54 1.78 4.34
C SER A 5 18.50 1.89 3.15
N GLU A 6 19.51 1.02 3.09
CA GLU A 6 20.45 0.93 1.97
C GLU A 6 19.77 0.40 0.70
N GLN A 7 18.96 -0.66 0.82
CA GLN A 7 18.26 -1.26 -0.32
C GLN A 7 17.27 -0.30 -1.00
N ILE A 8 16.60 0.56 -0.23
CA ILE A 8 15.64 1.53 -0.77
C ILE A 8 16.24 2.94 -0.97
N GLY A 9 17.54 3.12 -0.69
CA GLY A 9 18.24 4.40 -0.89
C GLY A 9 17.71 5.57 -0.04
N THR A 10 17.31 5.32 1.21
CA THR A 10 16.76 6.36 2.11
C THR A 10 17.58 6.53 3.39
N PRO A 11 17.55 7.71 4.04
CA PRO A 11 18.26 7.89 5.31
C PRO A 11 17.74 6.95 6.40
N THR A 12 18.64 6.24 7.11
CA THR A 12 18.29 5.23 8.13
C THR A 12 17.33 5.76 9.20
N TYR A 13 17.48 7.02 9.63
CA TYR A 13 16.56 7.63 10.58
C TYR A 13 15.13 7.73 10.04
N PHE A 14 14.97 8.15 8.78
CA PHE A 14 13.69 8.25 8.11
C PHE A 14 13.05 6.87 7.94
N THR A 15 13.80 5.89 7.41
CA THR A 15 13.33 4.50 7.27
C THR A 15 12.88 3.93 8.61
N SER A 16 13.67 4.15 9.68
CA SER A 16 13.33 3.68 11.03
C SER A 16 12.02 4.29 11.52
N LYS A 17 11.76 5.57 11.26
CA LYS A 17 10.50 6.23 11.63
C LYS A 17 9.30 5.63 10.90
N ILE A 18 9.44 5.27 9.63
CA ILE A 18 8.36 4.61 8.86
C ILE A 18 8.11 3.20 9.41
N LEU A 19 9.16 2.38 9.59
CA LEU A 19 9.03 1.02 10.11
C LEU A 19 8.44 0.99 11.53
N GLN A 20 8.81 1.93 12.39
CA GLN A 20 8.21 2.09 13.72
C GLN A 20 6.72 2.42 13.65
N GLN A 21 6.28 3.24 12.69
CA GLN A 21 4.86 3.56 12.50
C GLN A 21 4.07 2.33 12.05
N LEU A 22 4.58 1.61 11.04
CA LEU A 22 3.99 0.37 10.56
C LEU A 22 3.87 -0.68 11.68
N ALA A 23 4.90 -0.83 12.51
CA ALA A 23 4.89 -1.78 13.62
C ALA A 23 3.91 -1.39 14.73
N LYS A 24 3.82 -0.10 15.09
CA LYS A 24 2.82 0.40 16.04
C LYS A 24 1.39 0.15 15.59
N LYS A 25 1.18 0.08 14.28
CA LYS A 25 -0.11 -0.16 13.63
C LYS A 25 -0.35 -1.64 13.32
N GLN A 26 0.56 -2.51 13.76
CA GLN A 26 0.49 -3.97 13.62
C GLN A 26 0.51 -4.45 12.15
N LEU A 27 0.92 -3.60 11.22
CA LEU A 27 1.10 -3.97 9.81
C LEU A 27 2.37 -4.82 9.60
N ILE A 28 3.38 -4.57 10.43
CA ILE A 28 4.60 -5.37 10.50
C ILE A 28 4.92 -5.69 11.96
N SER A 29 5.82 -6.65 12.17
CA SER A 29 6.31 -7.05 13.48
C SER A 29 7.73 -6.54 13.74
N SER A 30 8.13 -6.48 15.02
CA SER A 30 9.48 -6.10 15.41
C SER A 30 10.00 -6.97 16.54
N GLY A 31 11.27 -7.36 16.47
CA GLY A 31 11.96 -8.16 17.49
C GLY A 31 13.18 -7.43 18.04
N LYS A 32 13.41 -7.54 19.36
CA LYS A 32 14.61 -7.00 20.03
C LYS A 32 15.70 -8.07 20.14
N GLY A 33 16.95 -7.65 20.30
CA GLY A 33 18.09 -8.53 20.56
C GLY A 33 18.95 -8.81 19.31
N LYS A 34 19.92 -9.73 19.46
CA LYS A 34 20.83 -10.14 18.39
C LYS A 34 20.03 -10.85 17.29
N GLY A 35 20.09 -10.34 16.05
CA GLY A 35 19.24 -10.82 14.95
C GLY A 35 17.81 -10.26 14.96
N GLY A 36 17.51 -9.33 15.87
CA GLY A 36 16.26 -8.58 15.86
C GLY A 36 16.16 -7.62 14.67
N GLY A 37 15.00 -6.98 14.53
CA GLY A 37 14.69 -6.14 13.37
C GLY A 37 13.19 -6.01 13.15
N PHE A 38 12.82 -5.53 11.97
CA PHE A 38 11.43 -5.49 11.50
C PHE A 38 11.20 -6.63 10.50
N PHE A 39 10.04 -7.26 10.55
CA PHE A 39 9.70 -8.40 9.70
C PHE A 39 8.17 -8.52 9.55
N LEU A 40 7.73 -9.30 8.57
CA LEU A 40 6.34 -9.75 8.45
C LEU A 40 6.25 -11.17 9.03
N THR A 41 5.21 -11.45 9.82
CA THR A 41 4.83 -12.85 10.10
C THR A 41 4.22 -13.48 8.85
N ASP A 42 4.11 -14.80 8.80
CA ASP A 42 3.43 -15.48 7.69
C ASP A 42 2.00 -14.98 7.51
N GLU A 43 1.26 -14.79 8.61
CA GLU A 43 -0.09 -14.23 8.57
C GLU A 43 -0.13 -12.80 8.01
N GLN A 44 0.80 -11.94 8.43
CA GLN A 44 0.90 -10.57 7.90
C GLN A 44 1.25 -10.59 6.41
N PHE A 45 2.22 -11.42 6.02
CA PHE A 45 2.65 -11.54 4.63
C PHE A 45 1.54 -12.06 3.71
N GLU A 46 0.74 -13.02 4.17
CA GLU A 46 -0.36 -13.63 3.41
C GLU A 46 -1.61 -12.74 3.27
N ASN A 47 -1.79 -11.74 4.13
CA ASN A 47 -3.04 -10.98 4.23
C ASN A 47 -2.90 -9.47 4.07
N LEU A 48 -1.74 -8.89 4.36
CA LEU A 48 -1.53 -7.44 4.28
C LEU A 48 -1.71 -6.95 2.84
N THR A 49 -2.61 -5.99 2.64
CA THR A 49 -2.87 -5.37 1.33
C THR A 49 -2.15 -4.02 1.18
N ILE A 50 -1.99 -3.55 -0.06
CA ILE A 50 -1.53 -2.18 -0.31
C ILE A 50 -2.49 -1.17 0.32
N LYS A 51 -3.80 -1.45 0.25
CA LYS A 51 -4.86 -0.66 0.90
C LYS A 51 -4.62 -0.48 2.39
N ASP A 52 -4.35 -1.57 3.12
CA ASP A 52 -4.10 -1.52 4.57
C ASP A 52 -2.94 -0.59 4.93
N ILE A 53 -1.88 -0.62 4.11
CA ILE A 53 -0.72 0.27 4.28
C ILE A 53 -1.13 1.71 3.95
N TYR A 54 -1.84 1.93 2.84
CA TYR A 54 -2.17 3.27 2.36
C TYR A 54 -3.17 4.01 3.27
N GLU A 55 -4.25 3.35 3.72
CA GLU A 55 -5.20 3.94 4.68
C GLU A 55 -4.52 4.30 6.01
N ASN A 56 -3.44 3.61 6.35
CA ASN A 56 -2.69 3.88 7.58
C ASN A 56 -1.99 5.25 7.57
N PHE A 57 -1.53 5.68 6.41
CA PHE A 57 -0.84 6.96 6.22
C PHE A 57 -1.81 8.08 5.84
N GLU A 58 -2.77 7.81 4.95
CA GLU A 58 -3.65 8.83 4.35
C GLU A 58 -5.03 8.93 5.00
N GLY A 59 -5.43 7.94 5.82
CA GLY A 59 -6.78 7.87 6.38
C GLY A 59 -7.75 7.03 5.54
N LYS A 60 -8.89 6.66 6.14
CA LYS A 60 -9.87 5.75 5.51
C LYS A 60 -10.66 6.42 4.38
N GLU A 61 -10.77 7.74 4.45
CA GLU A 61 -11.48 8.57 3.49
C GLU A 61 -10.74 8.68 2.15
N VAL A 62 -9.47 8.28 2.06
CA VAL A 62 -8.68 8.42 0.82
C VAL A 62 -9.32 7.69 -0.36
N PHE A 63 -9.97 6.55 -0.10
CA PHE A 63 -10.66 5.76 -1.12
C PHE A 63 -12.10 6.19 -1.39
N THR A 64 -12.67 7.09 -0.60
CA THR A 64 -14.02 7.63 -0.83
C THR A 64 -14.01 9.11 -1.23
N SER A 65 -12.89 9.81 -1.05
CA SER A 65 -12.72 11.22 -1.41
C SER A 65 -12.66 11.46 -2.92
N CYS A 66 -12.89 12.70 -3.36
CA CYS A 66 -12.70 13.06 -4.77
C CYS A 66 -11.24 12.87 -5.19
N LEU A 67 -11.01 12.31 -6.38
CA LEU A 67 -9.66 12.12 -6.93
C LEU A 67 -8.83 13.42 -7.01
N LEU A 68 -9.50 14.58 -7.17
CA LEU A 68 -8.86 15.90 -7.18
C LEU A 68 -8.76 16.56 -5.79
N GLY A 69 -9.17 15.89 -4.72
CA GLY A 69 -9.16 16.46 -3.36
C GLY A 69 -10.25 17.48 -3.07
N LEU A 70 -11.29 17.57 -3.91
CA LEU A 70 -12.42 18.46 -3.68
C LEU A 70 -13.26 17.97 -2.49
N LYS A 71 -13.47 18.85 -1.50
CA LYS A 71 -14.17 18.52 -0.24
C LYS A 71 -15.65 18.20 -0.40
N GLN A 72 -16.30 18.75 -1.43
CA GLN A 72 -17.75 18.63 -1.64
C GLN A 72 -18.07 17.95 -2.98
N CYS A 73 -17.29 16.94 -3.40
CA CYS A 73 -17.58 16.21 -4.63
C CYS A 73 -18.03 14.78 -4.30
N ASN A 74 -19.23 14.43 -4.75
CA ASN A 74 -19.83 13.10 -4.60
C ASN A 74 -20.92 12.90 -5.69
N GLY A 75 -21.68 11.81 -5.63
CA GLY A 75 -22.73 11.51 -6.62
C GLY A 75 -23.86 12.55 -6.68
N ASP A 76 -24.16 13.21 -5.56
CA ASP A 76 -25.22 14.23 -5.46
C ASP A 76 -24.71 15.63 -5.83
N ASN A 77 -23.41 15.89 -5.66
CA ASN A 77 -22.74 17.14 -6.02
C ASN A 77 -21.50 16.86 -6.88
N PRO A 78 -21.67 16.49 -8.16
CA PRO A 78 -20.55 16.12 -9.02
C PRO A 78 -19.73 17.35 -9.43
N CYS A 79 -18.40 17.24 -9.35
CA CYS A 79 -17.52 18.22 -9.98
C CYS A 79 -17.52 18.06 -11.52
N PRO A 80 -17.00 19.05 -12.29
CA PRO A 80 -17.04 19.00 -13.76
C PRO A 80 -16.39 17.78 -14.41
N ILE A 81 -15.48 17.10 -13.71
CA ILE A 81 -14.82 15.88 -14.19
C ILE A 81 -15.25 14.63 -13.43
N HIS A 82 -16.31 14.68 -12.62
CA HIS A 82 -16.68 13.63 -11.66
C HIS A 82 -16.73 12.24 -12.28
N HIS A 83 -17.48 12.07 -13.37
CA HIS A 83 -17.64 10.76 -14.01
C HIS A 83 -16.33 10.21 -14.59
N LEU A 84 -15.48 11.08 -15.16
CA LEU A 84 -14.15 10.69 -15.62
C LEU A 84 -13.25 10.29 -14.45
N ALA A 85 -13.26 11.10 -13.39
CA ALA A 85 -12.47 10.85 -12.19
C ALA A 85 -12.88 9.57 -11.47
N VAL A 86 -14.18 9.26 -11.37
CA VAL A 86 -14.68 8.01 -10.79
C VAL A 86 -14.21 6.81 -11.61
N ALA A 87 -14.38 6.84 -12.94
CA ALA A 87 -13.95 5.73 -13.81
C ALA A 87 -12.43 5.45 -13.74
N VAL A 88 -11.61 6.51 -13.61
CA VAL A 88 -10.16 6.36 -13.40
C VAL A 88 -9.87 5.82 -12.00
N LYS A 89 -10.52 6.40 -10.98
CA LYS A 89 -10.33 5.99 -9.59
C LYS A 89 -10.63 4.50 -9.42
N GLU A 90 -11.76 4.01 -9.92
CA GLU A 90 -12.14 2.60 -9.84
C GLU A 90 -11.07 1.66 -10.38
N LYS A 91 -10.45 2.00 -11.52
CA LYS A 91 -9.36 1.21 -12.09
C LYS A 91 -8.10 1.23 -11.23
N VAL A 92 -7.78 2.38 -10.64
CA VAL A 92 -6.63 2.52 -9.73
C VAL A 92 -6.86 1.75 -8.43
N LEU A 93 -8.10 1.76 -7.90
CA LEU A 93 -8.44 1.06 -6.66
C LEU A 93 -8.21 -0.45 -6.73
N ILE A 94 -8.33 -1.06 -7.92
CA ILE A 94 -8.00 -2.48 -8.12
C ILE A 94 -6.57 -2.80 -7.65
N MET A 95 -5.61 -1.90 -7.92
CA MET A 95 -4.22 -2.11 -7.48
C MET A 95 -4.09 -2.15 -5.96
N PHE A 96 -4.92 -1.41 -5.23
CA PHE A 96 -4.83 -1.33 -3.78
C PHE A 96 -5.32 -2.60 -3.07
N GLU A 97 -6.15 -3.41 -3.74
CA GLU A 97 -6.64 -4.68 -3.21
C GLU A 97 -5.59 -5.82 -3.29
N TYR A 98 -4.43 -5.58 -3.93
CA TYR A 98 -3.34 -6.56 -3.99
C TYR A 98 -2.70 -6.79 -2.63
N LYS A 99 -2.35 -8.05 -2.34
CA LYS A 99 -1.60 -8.40 -1.14
C LYS A 99 -0.11 -8.27 -1.37
N ILE A 100 0.64 -7.96 -0.33
CA ILE A 100 2.10 -7.84 -0.40
C ILE A 100 2.76 -9.11 -0.93
N LYS A 101 2.18 -10.29 -0.64
CA LYS A 101 2.68 -11.55 -1.18
C LYS A 101 2.62 -11.67 -2.70
N ASP A 102 1.67 -10.99 -3.33
CA ASP A 102 1.45 -11.04 -4.78
C ASP A 102 2.43 -10.12 -5.52
N LEU A 103 3.12 -9.22 -4.80
CA LEU A 103 4.06 -8.25 -5.34
C LEU A 103 5.52 -8.74 -5.30
N LYS A 104 5.74 -10.02 -5.00
CA LYS A 104 7.09 -10.61 -4.89
C LYS A 104 7.88 -10.55 -6.19
N ASP A 105 7.20 -10.72 -7.31
CA ASP A 105 7.79 -10.73 -8.64
C ASP A 105 6.73 -10.41 -9.71
N LEU A 106 7.21 -10.09 -10.92
CA LEU A 106 6.35 -9.72 -12.04
C LEU A 106 5.41 -10.86 -12.48
N GLY A 107 5.87 -12.13 -12.40
CA GLY A 107 5.08 -13.29 -12.77
C GLY A 107 3.86 -13.48 -11.86
N SER A 108 4.04 -13.28 -10.56
CA SER A 108 2.96 -13.29 -9.56
C SER A 108 1.88 -12.26 -9.88
N VAL A 109 2.27 -11.04 -10.27
CA VAL A 109 1.33 -9.98 -10.66
C VAL A 109 0.61 -10.31 -11.97
N MET A 110 1.33 -10.76 -12.99
CA MET A 110 0.75 -11.07 -14.31
C MET A 110 -0.29 -12.18 -14.26
N GLN A 111 -0.01 -13.26 -13.50
CA GLN A 111 -0.95 -14.37 -13.32
C GLN A 111 -2.29 -13.91 -12.72
N MET A 112 -2.27 -12.93 -11.81
CA MET A 112 -3.49 -12.37 -11.20
C MET A 112 -4.24 -11.41 -12.12
N MET A 113 -3.54 -10.68 -12.99
CA MET A 113 -4.15 -9.81 -13.99
C MET A 113 -4.78 -10.59 -15.16
N GLY A 114 -4.65 -11.93 -15.18
CA GLY A 114 -5.09 -12.76 -16.30
C GLY A 114 -4.26 -12.55 -17.57
N VAL A 115 -3.02 -12.07 -17.41
CA VAL A 115 -2.06 -11.85 -18.50
C VAL A 115 -1.05 -13.00 -18.50
N PRO A 116 -0.81 -13.69 -19.63
CA PRO A 116 0.18 -14.76 -19.70
C PRO A 116 1.56 -14.28 -19.27
N SER A 117 2.23 -15.07 -18.41
CA SER A 117 3.51 -14.75 -17.76
C SER A 117 4.75 -14.77 -18.68
N ASP A 118 4.53 -14.99 -19.97
CA ASP A 118 5.51 -15.31 -21.01
C ASP A 118 5.77 -14.16 -22.00
N LEU A 119 5.51 -12.91 -21.59
CA LEU A 119 5.88 -11.67 -22.30
C LEU A 119 7.15 -11.03 -21.71
#